data_AF-A0A014M6U2-F1
#
_entry.id   AF-A0A014M6U2-F1
#
_cell.length_a   1.000
_cell.length_b   1.000
_cell.length_c   1.000
_cell.angle_alpha   90.00
_cell.angle_beta   90.00
_cell.angle_gamma   90.00
#
_symmetry.space_group_name_H-M   'P 1'
#
loop_
_entity.id
_entity.type
_entity.pdbx_description
1 polymer ?
#
loop_
_entity_poly.entity_id
_entity_poly.type
_entity_poly.pdbx_seq_one_letter_code
_entity_poly.pdbx_strand_id
1 'polypeptide(L)'
;DEFRQLSRQFSLGGPYRHLIEKMINHMQYGKGKAFRDMSLDRALKEQILQDSSEENSTRLLLRKSLSINIDWEKQCLAADKKDVLRAAILRGKLPKFDRYGDTFNGMGITVHDTWATHITMKSLHIDNKRYRAVVHYKVQDHFGLDDEDIFNKIFRNFNFFRIWFVLQRYNQFNFRPFMTNIEATVEITGGCDDD
;
A
#
# COMPACT_ATOMS: atom_id res chain seq x y z
N ASP A 1 21.19 17.53 -8.60
CA ASP A 1 19.83 18.14 -8.69
C ASP A 1 18.95 17.58 -9.79
N GLU A 2 19.50 17.14 -10.93
CA GLU A 2 18.73 16.55 -12.03
C GLU A 2 17.79 15.41 -11.61
N PHE A 3 18.22 14.49 -10.73
CA PHE A 3 17.38 13.39 -10.24
C PHE A 3 16.07 13.87 -9.58
N ARG A 4 16.16 14.90 -8.73
CA ARG A 4 14.99 15.52 -8.06
C ARG A 4 14.15 16.34 -9.02
N GLN A 5 14.79 17.02 -9.97
CA GLN A 5 14.07 17.81 -10.97
C GLN A 5 13.21 16.92 -11.86
N LEU A 6 13.77 15.79 -12.32
CA LEU A 6 13.07 14.83 -13.17
C LEU A 6 11.99 14.05 -12.41
N SER A 7 12.15 13.83 -11.11
CA SER A 7 11.12 13.13 -10.30
C SER A 7 9.77 13.85 -10.28
N ARG A 8 9.76 15.17 -10.47
CA ARG A 8 8.54 16.00 -10.51
C ARG A 8 7.61 15.62 -11.65
N GLN A 9 8.13 15.05 -12.74
CA GLN A 9 7.33 14.58 -13.88
C GLN A 9 6.38 13.43 -13.50
N PHE A 10 6.65 12.76 -12.39
CA PHE A 10 5.86 11.64 -11.87
C PHE A 10 5.06 12.02 -10.63
N SER A 11 4.98 13.33 -10.35
CA SER A 11 4.32 13.86 -9.16
C SER A 11 3.66 15.19 -9.51
N LEU A 12 2.80 15.14 -10.52
CA LEU A 12 2.27 16.29 -11.24
C LEU A 12 1.25 17.09 -10.41
N GLY A 13 0.60 16.46 -9.41
CA GLY A 13 -0.34 17.13 -8.52
C GLY A 13 -0.81 16.26 -7.34
N GLY A 14 -1.63 16.83 -6.45
CA GLY A 14 -2.21 16.11 -5.31
C GLY A 14 -1.43 16.25 -3.98
N PRO A 15 -2.02 15.74 -2.88
CA PRO A 15 -1.50 15.97 -1.52
C PRO A 15 -0.18 15.24 -1.23
N TYR A 16 0.24 14.33 -2.12
CA TYR A 16 1.40 13.45 -1.93
C TYR A 16 2.62 13.85 -2.77
N ARG A 17 2.53 14.97 -3.51
CA ARG A 17 3.56 15.34 -4.49
C ARG A 17 4.97 15.54 -3.93
N HIS A 18 5.07 15.87 -2.64
CA HIS A 18 6.35 16.07 -1.95
C HIS A 18 7.03 14.76 -1.52
N LEU A 19 6.33 13.62 -1.56
CA LEU A 19 6.85 12.35 -1.07
C LEU A 19 8.06 11.88 -1.87
N ILE A 20 8.01 11.98 -3.19
CA ILE A 20 9.12 11.51 -4.03
C ILE A 20 10.42 12.28 -3.75
N GLU A 21 10.34 13.61 -3.55
CA GLU A 21 11.52 14.41 -3.20
C GLU A 21 12.05 14.05 -1.79
N LYS A 22 11.16 13.80 -0.82
CA LYS A 22 11.55 13.32 0.52
C LYS A 22 12.24 11.96 0.44
N MET A 23 11.72 11.04 -0.36
CA MET A 23 12.27 9.70 -0.52
C MET A 23 13.62 9.74 -1.24
N ILE A 24 13.80 10.61 -2.25
CA ILE A 24 15.11 10.83 -2.89
C ILE A 24 16.11 11.44 -1.90
N ASN A 25 15.70 12.40 -1.06
CA ASN A 25 16.54 12.95 0.00
C ASN A 25 16.96 11.86 1.00
N HIS A 26 16.03 11.02 1.40
CA HIS A 26 16.30 9.90 2.29
C HIS A 26 17.21 8.85 1.65
N MET A 27 17.07 8.62 0.33
CA MET A 27 17.97 7.74 -0.41
C MET A 27 19.43 8.23 -0.33
N GLN A 28 19.65 9.54 -0.50
CA GLN A 28 20.98 10.13 -0.51
C GLN A 28 21.60 10.22 0.89
N TYR A 29 20.81 10.58 1.91
CA TYR A 29 21.34 10.96 3.23
C TYR A 29 20.94 9.99 4.36
N GLY A 30 19.91 9.16 4.15
CA GLY A 30 19.34 8.24 5.13
C GLY A 30 20.14 6.95 5.33
N LYS A 31 21.23 6.76 4.57
CA LYS A 31 22.17 5.62 4.71
C LYS A 31 21.49 4.24 4.59
N GLY A 32 20.42 4.13 3.80
CA GLY A 32 19.67 2.88 3.60
C GLY A 32 18.77 2.47 4.77
N LYS A 33 18.58 3.34 5.78
CA LYS A 33 17.61 3.09 6.86
C LYS A 33 16.19 3.04 6.30
N ALA A 34 15.32 2.29 6.96
CA ALA A 34 13.91 2.28 6.57
C ALA A 34 13.28 3.69 6.64
N PHE A 35 12.36 3.96 5.71
CA PHE A 35 11.63 5.21 5.61
C PHE A 35 10.19 5.04 6.09
N ARG A 36 9.65 6.09 6.73
CA ARG A 36 8.24 6.20 7.14
C ARG A 36 7.82 7.66 7.04
N ASP A 37 6.63 7.92 6.51
CA ASP A 37 6.01 9.24 6.47
C ASP A 37 4.50 9.10 6.64
N MET A 38 3.87 9.96 7.45
CA MET A 38 2.42 9.93 7.69
C MET A 38 1.60 10.12 6.40
N SER A 39 2.19 10.74 5.38
CA SER A 39 1.56 10.93 4.08
C SER A 39 1.37 9.58 3.35
N LEU A 40 2.30 8.64 3.53
CA LEU A 40 2.17 7.27 3.00
C LEU A 40 1.07 6.51 3.74
N ASP A 41 1.04 6.61 5.08
CA ASP A 41 0.01 6.00 5.92
C ASP A 41 -1.40 6.50 5.53
N ARG A 42 -1.51 7.81 5.24
CA ARG A 42 -2.75 8.43 4.76
C ARG A 42 -3.13 7.95 3.36
N ALA A 43 -2.18 7.91 2.42
CA ALA A 43 -2.43 7.43 1.07
C ALA A 43 -2.93 5.98 1.06
N LEU A 44 -2.33 5.10 1.87
CA LEU A 44 -2.78 3.71 2.01
C LEU A 44 -4.20 3.63 2.57
N LYS A 45 -4.50 4.42 3.60
CA LYS A 45 -5.84 4.47 4.19
C LYS A 45 -6.89 4.94 3.17
N GLU A 46 -6.60 6.01 2.43
CA GLU A 46 -7.49 6.52 1.38
C GLU A 46 -7.70 5.47 0.29
N GLN A 47 -6.65 4.78 -0.15
CA GLN A 47 -6.75 3.72 -1.14
C GLN A 47 -7.67 2.58 -0.67
N ILE A 48 -7.52 2.09 0.56
CA ILE A 48 -8.35 1.01 1.12
C ILE A 48 -9.83 1.43 1.22
N LEU A 49 -10.09 2.68 1.61
CA LEU A 49 -11.45 3.19 1.78
C LEU A 49 -12.14 3.48 0.45
N GLN A 50 -11.41 4.00 -0.54
CA GLN A 50 -11.93 4.35 -1.86
C GLN A 50 -11.99 3.14 -2.81
N ASP A 51 -11.39 2.00 -2.45
CA ASP A 51 -11.51 0.78 -3.26
C ASP A 51 -12.93 0.21 -3.18
N SER A 52 -13.66 0.42 -4.28
CA SER A 52 -15.03 -0.02 -4.50
C SER A 52 -15.13 -1.29 -5.36
N SER A 53 -14.01 -1.94 -5.70
CA SER A 53 -14.04 -3.20 -6.46
C SER A 53 -14.56 -4.34 -5.59
N GLU A 54 -15.73 -4.88 -5.92
CA GLU A 54 -16.32 -5.99 -5.15
C GLU A 54 -15.47 -7.27 -5.19
N GLU A 55 -14.74 -7.48 -6.28
CA GLU A 55 -13.89 -8.65 -6.49
C GLU A 55 -12.50 -8.50 -5.87
N ASN A 56 -11.96 -7.27 -5.81
CA ASN A 56 -10.56 -7.05 -5.43
C ASN A 56 -10.38 -6.40 -4.06
N SER A 57 -11.34 -5.59 -3.62
CA SER A 57 -11.18 -4.79 -2.40
C SER A 57 -11.14 -5.69 -1.17
N THR A 58 -9.95 -5.81 -0.56
CA THR A 58 -9.78 -6.60 0.69
C THR A 58 -10.75 -6.16 1.78
N ARG A 59 -11.10 -4.86 1.84
CA ARG A 59 -12.09 -4.30 2.77
C ARG A 59 -13.49 -4.83 2.49
N LEU A 60 -13.93 -4.83 1.23
CA LEU A 60 -15.26 -5.31 0.85
C LEU A 60 -15.38 -6.83 0.96
N LEU A 61 -14.33 -7.56 0.58
CA LEU A 61 -14.25 -9.01 0.73
C LEU A 61 -14.32 -9.43 2.21
N LEU A 62 -13.59 -8.72 3.08
CA LEU A 62 -13.70 -8.90 4.53
C LEU A 62 -15.11 -8.60 5.03
N ARG A 63 -15.71 -7.48 4.59
CA ARG A 63 -17.07 -7.09 4.96
C ARG A 63 -18.07 -8.18 4.61
N LYS A 64 -18.06 -8.65 3.36
CA LYS A 64 -18.93 -9.72 2.85
C LYS A 64 -18.70 -11.03 3.60
N SER A 65 -17.44 -11.41 3.80
CA SER A 65 -17.11 -12.64 4.50
C SER A 65 -17.52 -12.60 5.97
N LEU A 66 -17.45 -11.44 6.64
CA LEU A 66 -17.94 -11.28 8.01
C LEU A 66 -19.47 -11.42 8.05
N SER A 67 -20.21 -10.73 7.19
CA SER A 67 -21.68 -10.80 7.17
C SER A 67 -22.21 -12.22 6.97
N ILE A 68 -21.54 -13.02 6.13
CA ILE A 68 -21.94 -14.42 5.85
C ILE A 68 -21.59 -15.38 6.99
N ASN A 69 -20.48 -15.15 7.71
CA ASN A 69 -19.93 -16.14 8.63
C ASN A 69 -20.16 -15.83 10.12
N ILE A 70 -20.64 -14.63 10.46
CA ILE A 70 -21.05 -14.29 11.82
C ILE A 70 -22.31 -15.08 12.18
N ASP A 71 -22.27 -15.78 13.32
CA ASP A 71 -23.47 -16.32 13.95
C ASP A 71 -24.16 -15.16 14.68
N TRP A 72 -25.18 -14.59 14.05
CA TRP A 72 -25.89 -13.42 14.54
C TRP A 72 -26.72 -13.70 15.80
N GLU A 73 -27.16 -14.95 16.02
CA GLU A 73 -27.89 -15.36 17.22
C GLU A 73 -26.94 -15.47 18.42
N LYS A 74 -25.77 -16.09 18.21
CA LYS A 74 -24.74 -16.24 19.25
C LYS A 74 -23.80 -15.05 19.37
N GLN A 75 -23.95 -14.05 18.50
CA GLN A 75 -23.10 -12.85 18.42
C GLN A 75 -21.60 -13.18 18.37
N CYS A 76 -21.22 -14.23 17.63
CA CYS A 76 -19.84 -14.71 17.61
C CYS A 76 -19.39 -15.13 16.21
N LEU A 77 -18.08 -15.15 16.01
CA LEU A 77 -17.44 -15.73 14.84
C LEU A 77 -16.67 -16.97 15.27
N ALA A 78 -17.05 -18.14 14.76
CA ALA A 78 -16.41 -19.39 15.12
C ALA A 78 -14.94 -19.44 14.64
N ALA A 79 -14.08 -20.11 15.39
CA ALA A 79 -12.64 -20.08 15.17
C ALA A 79 -12.21 -20.71 13.83
N ASP A 80 -12.96 -21.69 13.34
CA ASP A 80 -12.80 -22.33 12.04
C ASP A 80 -13.07 -21.38 10.85
N LYS A 81 -13.78 -20.26 11.08
CA LYS A 81 -14.03 -19.24 10.06
C LYS A 81 -12.83 -18.34 9.78
N LYS A 82 -11.75 -18.45 10.57
CA LYS A 82 -10.50 -17.71 10.32
C LYS A 82 -9.92 -18.02 8.95
N ASP A 83 -9.92 -19.28 8.53
CA ASP A 83 -9.40 -19.68 7.22
C ASP A 83 -10.29 -19.20 6.07
N VAL A 84 -11.60 -19.10 6.30
CA VAL A 84 -12.55 -18.53 5.34
C VAL A 84 -12.27 -17.04 5.12
N LEU A 85 -12.08 -16.27 6.20
CA LEU A 85 -11.71 -14.85 6.11
C LEU A 85 -10.38 -14.67 5.39
N ARG A 86 -9.38 -15.50 5.71
CA ARG A 86 -8.08 -15.47 5.05
C ARG A 86 -8.20 -15.76 3.56
N ALA A 87 -8.95 -16.79 3.18
CA ALA A 87 -9.18 -17.15 1.78
C ALA A 87 -9.92 -16.04 1.02
N ALA A 88 -10.88 -15.35 1.66
CA ALA A 88 -11.58 -14.22 1.05
C ALA A 88 -10.62 -13.09 0.70
N ILE A 89 -9.70 -12.71 1.60
CA ILE A 89 -8.68 -11.69 1.34
C ILE A 89 -7.75 -12.12 0.20
N LEU A 90 -7.30 -13.38 0.21
CA LEU A 90 -6.35 -13.90 -0.78
C LEU A 90 -6.92 -13.99 -2.20
N ARG A 91 -8.26 -14.02 -2.35
CA ARG A 91 -8.92 -13.94 -3.67
C ARG A 91 -8.90 -12.53 -4.25
N GLY A 92 -8.80 -11.51 -3.39
CA GLY A 92 -8.75 -10.12 -3.83
C GLY A 92 -7.36 -9.68 -4.26
N LYS A 93 -7.22 -8.38 -4.49
CA LYS A 93 -5.94 -7.73 -4.75
C LYS A 93 -5.49 -7.00 -3.50
N LEU A 94 -4.31 -7.32 -3.00
CA LEU A 94 -3.71 -6.56 -1.90
C LEU A 94 -3.55 -5.09 -2.32
N PRO A 95 -3.76 -4.12 -1.41
CA PRO A 95 -3.54 -2.71 -1.72
C PRO A 95 -2.11 -2.51 -2.25
N LYS A 96 -2.02 -2.07 -3.51
CA LYS A 96 -0.78 -1.70 -4.21
C LYS A 96 -1.04 -0.42 -4.99
N PHE A 97 -0.10 0.51 -5.04
CA PHE A 97 -0.26 1.77 -5.76
C PHE A 97 0.05 1.60 -7.25
N ASP A 98 -0.65 0.69 -7.93
CA ASP A 98 -0.44 0.37 -9.34
C ASP A 98 -1.51 0.95 -10.28
N ARG A 99 -2.34 1.88 -9.79
CA ARG A 99 -3.38 2.53 -10.61
C ARG A 99 -2.76 3.65 -11.45
N TYR A 100 -3.29 3.90 -12.64
CA TYR A 100 -2.84 5.01 -13.50
C TYR A 100 -2.84 6.38 -12.81
N GLY A 101 -3.75 6.61 -11.85
CA GLY A 101 -3.78 7.84 -11.04
C GLY A 101 -2.68 7.93 -9.97
N ASP A 102 -2.09 6.80 -9.58
CA ASP A 102 -0.97 6.76 -8.62
C ASP A 102 0.32 7.28 -9.27
N THR A 103 0.47 7.16 -10.59
CA THR A 103 1.55 7.82 -11.34
C THR A 103 1.36 9.35 -11.41
N PHE A 104 0.13 9.85 -11.28
CA PHE A 104 -0.16 11.29 -11.30
C PHE A 104 0.12 11.96 -9.95
N ASN A 105 -0.07 11.23 -8.84
CA ASN A 105 0.12 11.74 -7.48
C ASN A 105 1.49 11.40 -6.84
N GLY A 106 2.38 10.70 -7.56
CA GLY A 106 3.68 10.26 -7.05
C GLY A 106 3.73 8.84 -6.50
N MET A 107 2.58 8.26 -6.14
CA MET A 107 2.52 7.00 -5.40
C MET A 107 2.99 5.78 -6.21
N GLY A 108 2.73 5.78 -7.52
CA GLY A 108 3.07 4.66 -8.41
C GLY A 108 4.57 4.50 -8.68
N ILE A 109 5.37 5.51 -8.33
CA ILE A 109 6.84 5.42 -8.37
C ILE A 109 7.42 5.19 -6.97
N THR A 110 6.74 5.66 -5.93
CA THR A 110 7.22 5.48 -4.54
C THR A 110 6.92 4.10 -3.96
N VAL A 111 5.93 3.38 -4.51
CA VAL A 111 5.51 2.05 -4.07
C VAL A 111 5.32 1.15 -5.28
N HIS A 112 6.42 0.65 -5.83
CA HIS A 112 6.46 -0.11 -7.09
C HIS A 112 6.45 -1.63 -6.84
N ASP A 113 7.11 -2.10 -5.78
CA ASP A 113 7.30 -3.51 -5.44
C ASP A 113 6.91 -3.76 -4.00
N THR A 114 5.60 -3.94 -3.78
CA THR A 114 5.07 -4.32 -2.47
C THR A 114 5.64 -5.68 -2.07
N TRP A 115 6.70 -5.64 -1.28
CA TRP A 115 7.46 -6.79 -0.82
C TRP A 115 6.64 -7.64 0.15
N ALA A 116 5.91 -6.99 1.06
CA ALA A 116 5.10 -7.68 2.05
C ALA A 116 3.89 -6.86 2.47
N THR A 117 2.75 -7.53 2.60
CA THR A 117 1.54 -6.97 3.21
C THR A 117 1.06 -7.88 4.32
N HIS A 118 0.86 -7.31 5.50
CA HIS A 118 0.29 -7.98 6.66
C HIS A 118 -1.03 -7.32 7.03
N ILE A 119 -2.10 -8.11 7.08
CA ILE A 119 -3.44 -7.65 7.44
C ILE A 119 -3.84 -8.34 8.74
N THR A 120 -4.13 -7.55 9.76
CA THR A 120 -4.49 -8.03 11.10
C THR A 120 -5.85 -7.48 11.49
N MET A 121 -6.80 -8.36 11.82
CA MET A 121 -8.01 -7.96 12.52
C MET A 121 -7.66 -7.75 14.00
N LYS A 122 -7.62 -6.49 14.45
CA LYS A 122 -7.25 -6.12 15.83
C LYS A 122 -8.39 -6.39 16.80
N SER A 123 -9.63 -6.13 16.39
CA SER A 123 -10.81 -6.44 17.17
C SER A 123 -12.01 -6.71 16.26
N LEU A 124 -12.95 -7.49 16.77
CA LEU A 124 -14.26 -7.73 16.20
C LEU A 124 -15.28 -7.67 17.34
N HIS A 125 -16.13 -6.66 17.33
CA HIS A 125 -17.25 -6.52 18.25
C HIS A 125 -18.53 -6.82 17.50
N ILE A 126 -19.36 -7.73 18.02
CA ILE A 126 -20.64 -8.11 17.43
C ILE A 126 -21.69 -7.86 18.50
N ASP A 127 -22.65 -7.01 18.20
CA ASP A 127 -23.75 -6.70 19.10
C ASP A 127 -24.97 -6.19 18.31
N ASN A 128 -26.18 -6.43 18.81
CA ASN A 128 -27.42 -5.90 18.25
C ASN A 128 -27.56 -6.07 16.73
N LYS A 129 -27.25 -7.28 16.23
CA LYS A 129 -27.23 -7.61 14.79
C LYS A 129 -26.32 -6.70 13.93
N ARG A 130 -25.30 -6.10 14.54
CA ARG A 130 -24.26 -5.33 13.87
C ARG A 130 -22.89 -5.80 14.31
N TYR A 131 -21.88 -5.52 13.51
CA TYR A 131 -20.50 -5.69 13.91
C TYR A 131 -19.66 -4.45 13.61
N ARG A 132 -18.57 -4.34 14.37
CA ARG A 132 -17.49 -3.38 14.18
C ARG A 132 -16.17 -4.13 14.23
N ALA A 133 -15.51 -4.24 13.09
CA ALA A 133 -14.18 -4.83 12.96
C ALA A 133 -13.13 -3.73 12.76
N VAL A 134 -12.05 -3.76 13.54
CA VAL A 134 -10.90 -2.88 13.36
C VAL A 134 -9.80 -3.67 12.67
N VAL A 135 -9.44 -3.26 11.45
CA VAL A 135 -8.46 -3.96 10.61
C VAL A 135 -7.24 -3.08 10.41
N HIS A 136 -6.07 -3.63 10.66
CA HIS A 136 -4.78 -2.97 10.52
C HIS A 136 -4.01 -3.57 9.36
N TYR A 137 -3.52 -2.70 8.49
CA TYR A 137 -2.71 -3.01 7.33
C TYR A 137 -1.30 -2.51 7.60
N LYS A 138 -0.32 -3.38 7.40
CA LYS A 138 1.10 -3.04 7.39
C LYS A 138 1.68 -3.47 6.06
N VAL A 139 2.18 -2.52 5.31
CA VAL A 139 2.74 -2.70 3.97
C VAL A 139 4.20 -2.31 4.02
N GLN A 140 5.05 -3.14 3.42
CA GLN A 140 6.45 -2.85 3.18
C GLN A 140 6.73 -2.89 1.68
N ASP A 141 7.50 -1.92 1.24
CA ASP A 141 7.88 -1.73 -0.15
C ASP A 141 9.38 -1.46 -0.24
N HIS A 142 10.00 -1.78 -1.37
CA HIS A 142 11.41 -1.53 -1.64
C HIS A 142 11.57 -0.32 -2.57
N PHE A 143 12.18 0.76 -2.07
CA PHE A 143 12.48 1.94 -2.87
C PHE A 143 13.90 1.84 -3.45
N GLY A 144 13.98 1.28 -4.65
CA GLY A 144 15.20 1.10 -5.45
C GLY A 144 14.88 0.39 -6.76
N LEU A 145 15.80 0.41 -7.71
CA LEU A 145 15.66 -0.28 -9.00
C LEU A 145 16.51 -1.56 -9.09
N ASP A 146 15.90 -2.65 -9.51
CA ASP A 146 16.58 -3.92 -9.73
C ASP A 146 17.19 -4.00 -11.13
N ASP A 147 18.04 -5.01 -11.36
CA ASP A 147 18.70 -5.19 -12.66
C ASP A 147 17.68 -5.52 -13.76
N GLU A 148 16.54 -6.11 -13.42
CA GLU A 148 15.48 -6.45 -14.37
C GLU A 148 14.71 -5.21 -14.87
N ASP A 149 14.65 -4.14 -14.06
CA ASP A 149 13.94 -2.90 -14.39
C ASP A 149 14.54 -2.19 -15.61
N ILE A 150 15.84 -2.37 -15.86
CA ILE A 150 16.54 -1.71 -16.96
C ILE A 150 16.12 -2.23 -18.34
N PHE A 151 15.57 -3.44 -18.40
CA PHE A 151 15.09 -4.04 -19.64
C PHE A 151 13.69 -3.55 -20.01
N ASN A 152 13.01 -2.82 -19.11
CA ASN A 152 11.70 -2.25 -19.36
C ASN A 152 11.78 -1.11 -20.40
N LYS A 153 10.86 -1.11 -21.37
CA LYS A 153 10.77 -0.06 -22.42
C LYS A 153 10.58 1.34 -21.82
N ILE A 154 9.93 1.46 -20.67
CA ILE A 154 9.73 2.73 -19.96
C ILE A 154 11.08 3.25 -19.44
N PHE A 155 11.91 2.39 -18.84
CA PHE A 155 13.23 2.75 -18.32
C PHE A 155 14.13 3.35 -19.39
N ARG A 156 14.09 2.79 -20.62
CA ARG A 156 14.85 3.31 -21.76
C ARG A 156 14.44 4.72 -22.17
N ASN A 157 13.15 5.04 -22.06
CA ASN A 157 12.59 6.30 -22.55
C ASN A 157 12.76 7.48 -21.58
N PHE A 158 12.88 7.22 -20.27
CA PHE A 158 12.99 8.31 -19.27
C PHE A 158 14.40 8.39 -18.66
N ASN A 159 15.02 9.57 -18.74
CA ASN A 159 16.33 9.84 -18.11
C ASN A 159 16.30 9.60 -16.59
N PHE A 160 15.15 9.83 -15.96
CA PHE A 160 14.94 9.67 -14.52
C PHE A 160 15.39 8.30 -14.00
N PHE A 161 14.90 7.22 -14.60
CA PHE A 161 15.22 5.86 -14.13
C PHE A 161 16.68 5.49 -14.37
N ARG A 162 17.27 5.95 -15.49
CA ARG A 162 18.70 5.78 -15.76
C ARG A 162 19.57 6.45 -14.70
N ILE A 163 19.24 7.68 -14.32
CA ILE A 163 19.95 8.41 -13.26
C ILE A 163 19.78 7.70 -11.92
N TRP A 164 18.56 7.32 -11.55
CA TRP A 164 18.29 6.57 -10.32
C TRP A 164 19.15 5.30 -10.24
N PHE A 165 19.16 4.51 -11.31
CA PHE A 165 19.91 3.25 -11.39
C PHE A 165 21.41 3.43 -11.19
N VAL A 166 22.01 4.47 -11.80
CA VAL A 166 23.43 4.79 -11.64
C VAL A 166 23.72 5.28 -10.22
N LEU A 167 22.89 6.21 -9.71
CA LEU A 167 23.11 6.81 -8.39
C LEU A 167 23.15 5.77 -7.28
N GLN A 168 22.25 4.80 -7.31
CA GLN A 168 22.13 3.80 -6.25
C GLN A 168 23.19 2.69 -6.30
N ARG A 169 23.85 2.50 -7.44
CA ARG A 169 24.92 1.49 -7.64
C ARG A 169 26.32 2.08 -7.51
N TYR A 170 26.49 3.38 -7.74
CA TYR A 170 27.79 4.03 -7.60
C TYR A 170 28.04 4.51 -6.17
N ASN A 171 28.90 3.77 -5.45
CA ASN A 171 29.16 3.95 -4.02
C ASN A 171 29.61 5.38 -3.62
N GLN A 172 30.24 6.13 -4.52
CA GLN A 172 30.71 7.50 -4.21
C GLN A 172 29.57 8.51 -4.09
N PHE A 173 28.40 8.26 -4.70
CA PHE A 173 27.25 9.17 -4.61
C PHE A 173 26.41 8.98 -3.36
N ASN A 174 26.61 7.90 -2.60
CA ASN A 174 25.94 7.57 -1.34
C ASN A 174 24.41 7.38 -1.40
N PHE A 175 23.81 7.26 -2.59
CA PHE A 175 22.39 6.89 -2.69
C PHE A 175 22.25 5.41 -2.36
N ARG A 176 21.48 5.09 -1.32
CA ARG A 176 21.25 3.72 -0.88
C ARG A 176 19.76 3.40 -0.95
N PRO A 177 19.35 2.34 -1.66
CA PRO A 177 17.98 1.82 -1.60
C PRO A 177 17.56 1.54 -0.16
N PHE A 178 16.26 1.59 0.10
CA PHE A 178 15.72 1.39 1.44
C PHE A 178 14.31 0.80 1.40
N MET A 179 13.91 0.22 2.53
CA MET A 179 12.54 -0.23 2.74
C MET A 179 11.64 0.91 3.21
N THR A 180 10.44 0.98 2.65
CA THR A 180 9.38 1.90 3.08
C THR A 180 8.38 1.13 3.93
N ASN A 181 8.06 1.63 5.13
CA ASN A 181 7.04 1.04 5.99
C ASN A 181 5.81 1.93 6.00
N ILE A 182 4.66 1.35 5.67
CA ILE A 182 3.38 2.04 5.55
C ILE A 182 2.34 1.30 6.39
N GLU A 183 1.58 2.04 7.19
CA GLU A 183 0.60 1.46 8.11
C GLU A 183 -0.73 2.21 8.03
N ALA A 184 -1.83 1.47 7.96
CA ALA A 184 -3.17 2.04 7.99
C ALA A 184 -4.08 1.21 8.90
N THR A 185 -4.99 1.89 9.59
CA THR A 185 -6.07 1.21 10.34
C THR A 185 -7.40 1.71 9.82
N VAL A 186 -8.27 0.78 9.46
CA VAL A 186 -9.62 1.03 8.95
C VAL A 186 -10.64 0.30 9.80
N GLU A 187 -11.84 0.88 9.84
CA GLU A 187 -12.99 0.28 10.50
C GLU A 187 -13.94 -0.27 9.44
N ILE A 188 -14.43 -1.47 9.67
CA ILE A 188 -15.42 -2.14 8.84
C ILE A 188 -16.64 -2.38 9.72
N THR A 189 -17.77 -1.81 9.32
CA THR A 189 -19.06 -2.01 9.97
C THR A 189 -20.03 -2.67 9.01
N GLY A 190 -20.92 -3.50 9.55
CA GLY A 190 -22.02 -4.10 8.81
C GLY A 190 -23.11 -4.61 9.75
N GLY A 191 -24.27 -4.89 9.20
CA GLY A 191 -25.43 -5.46 9.87
C GLY A 191 -25.94 -6.72 9.18
N CYS A 192 -26.81 -7.45 9.89
CA CYS A 192 -27.49 -8.62 9.36
C CYS A 192 -28.39 -8.30 8.15
N ASP A 193 -28.84 -7.05 8.04
CA ASP A 193 -29.80 -6.59 7.02
C ASP A 193 -29.12 -5.76 5.90
N ASP A 194 -27.79 -5.71 5.84
CA ASP A 194 -27.02 -4.84 4.92
C ASP A 194 -26.71 -5.48 3.54
N ASP A 195 -27.43 -6.54 3.13
CA ASP A 195 -27.27 -7.21 1.83
C ASP A 195 -28.34 -6.79 0.79
#